data_AF-A0A7S4EMJ7-F1
#
_entry.id   AF-A0A7S4EMJ7-F1
#
_cell.length_a   1.000
_cell.length_b   1.000
_cell.length_c   1.000
_cell.angle_alpha   90.00
_cell.angle_beta   90.00
_cell.angle_gamma   90.00
#
_symmetry.space_group_name_H-M   'P 1'
#
loop_
_entity.id
_entity.type
_entity.pdbx_description
1 polymer ?
#
loop_
_entity_poly.entity_id
_entity_poly.type
_entity_poly.pdbx_seq_one_letter_code
_entity_poly.pdbx_strand_id
1 'polypeptide(L)'
;MKSAIFASLIAAAAAFAPVQQQAASTALKAFEDALGSQPPLGFFDPLGLVEDGDQEKFDRLRFVEIKHGRICMLAFLGQITTRNGVHLPGDIDYSGNAFDSFPNGWAAISGPDAI
;
A
#
# COMPACT_ATOMS: atom_id res chain seq x y z
N MET A 1 39.24 -52.60 -25.37
CA MET A 1 39.81 -51.35 -25.93
C MET A 1 38.90 -50.62 -26.93
N LYS A 2 37.95 -51.28 -27.60
CA LYS A 2 37.05 -50.62 -28.58
C LYS A 2 35.79 -49.96 -27.97
N SER A 3 35.39 -50.39 -26.78
CA SER A 3 34.20 -49.90 -26.06
C SER A 3 34.39 -48.56 -25.34
N ALA A 4 35.63 -48.16 -25.04
CA ALA A 4 35.92 -46.90 -24.36
C ALA A 4 35.78 -45.66 -25.27
N ILE A 5 35.96 -45.83 -26.58
CA ILE A 5 35.92 -44.73 -27.57
C ILE A 5 34.48 -44.30 -27.86
N PHE A 6 33.51 -45.22 -27.79
CA PHE A 6 32.09 -44.90 -27.97
C PHE A 6 31.52 -44.09 -26.80
N ALA A 7 32.00 -44.32 -25.57
CA ALA A 7 31.54 -43.59 -24.39
C ALA A 7 31.98 -42.12 -24.40
N SER A 8 33.17 -41.80 -24.92
CA SER A 8 33.66 -40.42 -24.99
C SER A 8 32.92 -39.57 -26.04
N LEU A 9 32.42 -40.18 -27.11
CA LEU A 9 31.63 -39.49 -28.14
C LEU A 9 30.23 -39.08 -27.66
N ILE A 10 29.61 -39.89 -26.80
CA ILE A 10 28.30 -39.58 -26.21
C ILE A 10 28.43 -38.48 -25.14
N ALA A 11 29.54 -38.46 -24.40
CA ALA A 11 29.83 -37.40 -23.43
C ALA A 11 30.07 -36.03 -24.10
N ALA A 12 30.64 -36.00 -25.30
CA ALA A 12 30.88 -34.75 -26.04
C ALA A 12 29.58 -34.08 -26.52
N ALA A 13 28.54 -34.85 -26.87
CA ALA A 13 27.28 -34.31 -27.36
C ALA A 13 26.42 -33.65 -26.27
N ALA A 14 26.50 -34.16 -25.03
CA ALA A 14 25.76 -33.59 -23.90
C ALA A 14 26.34 -32.25 -23.41
N ALA A 15 27.63 -32.01 -23.64
CA ALA A 15 28.30 -30.76 -23.25
C ALA A 15 27.96 -29.56 -24.14
N PHE A 16 27.35 -29.79 -25.32
CA PHE A 16 26.93 -28.76 -26.27
C PHE A 16 25.40 -28.65 -26.43
N ALA A 17 24.63 -29.29 -25.54
CA ALA A 17 23.19 -29.07 -25.51
C ALA A 17 22.91 -27.61 -25.09
N PRO A 18 22.06 -26.86 -25.82
CA PRO A 18 21.69 -25.52 -25.41
C PRO A 18 21.03 -25.60 -24.03
N VAL A 19 21.63 -24.93 -23.04
CA VAL A 19 20.97 -24.69 -21.76
C VAL A 19 19.65 -24.00 -22.07
N GLN A 20 18.53 -24.67 -21.78
CA GLN A 20 17.23 -24.03 -21.73
C GLN A 20 17.32 -22.97 -20.63
N GLN A 21 17.66 -21.74 -21.02
CA GLN A 21 17.61 -20.60 -20.15
C GLN A 21 16.13 -20.34 -19.90
N GLN A 22 15.65 -20.86 -18.79
CA GLN A 22 14.28 -20.69 -18.35
C GLN A 22 14.04 -19.18 -18.29
N ALA A 23 13.20 -18.67 -19.18
CA ALA A 23 12.81 -17.27 -19.15
C ALA A 23 12.13 -17.06 -17.79
N ALA A 24 12.85 -16.42 -16.86
CA ALA A 24 12.25 -15.95 -15.63
C ALA A 24 11.17 -14.95 -16.06
N SER A 25 9.90 -15.28 -15.80
CA SER A 25 8.81 -14.35 -16.00
C SER A 25 9.05 -13.17 -15.04
N THR A 26 9.50 -12.04 -15.58
CA THR A 26 9.73 -10.80 -14.83
C THR A 26 8.43 -10.17 -14.31
N ALA A 27 7.27 -10.79 -14.57
CA ALA A 27 5.95 -10.27 -14.26
C ALA A 27 5.52 -10.42 -12.78
N LEU A 28 6.13 -11.31 -11.97
CA LEU A 28 5.64 -11.59 -10.61
C LEU A 28 6.41 -10.91 -9.45
N LYS A 29 7.31 -9.96 -9.73
CA LYS A 29 8.22 -9.41 -8.71
C LYS A 29 8.31 -7.88 -8.70
N ALA A 30 7.40 -7.15 -9.34
CA ALA A 30 7.61 -5.73 -9.59
C ALA A 30 7.58 -4.85 -8.33
N PHE A 31 6.74 -5.17 -7.33
CA PHE A 31 6.49 -4.27 -6.19
C PHE A 31 6.48 -4.96 -4.82
N GLU A 32 6.89 -6.23 -4.73
CA GLU A 32 6.85 -6.97 -3.46
C GLU A 32 7.75 -6.39 -2.36
N ASP A 33 8.86 -5.75 -2.77
CA ASP A 33 9.82 -5.08 -1.88
C ASP A 33 9.48 -3.60 -1.63
N ALA A 34 8.34 -3.12 -2.13
CA ALA A 34 7.96 -1.72 -1.98
C ALA A 34 7.49 -1.40 -0.55
N LEU A 35 7.69 -0.15 -0.14
CA LEU A 35 7.22 0.39 1.13
C LEU A 35 5.70 0.15 1.29
N GLY A 36 5.32 -0.53 2.37
CA GLY A 36 3.94 -0.92 2.68
C GLY A 36 3.74 -2.45 2.72
N SER A 37 4.58 -3.19 2.00
CA SER A 37 4.62 -4.66 2.09
C SER A 37 5.24 -5.07 3.43
N GLN A 38 4.40 -5.60 4.33
CA GLN A 38 4.84 -6.04 5.66
C GLN A 38 4.19 -7.37 6.05
N PRO A 39 4.88 -8.22 6.84
CA PRO A 39 4.28 -9.41 7.42
C PRO A 39 3.04 -9.05 8.28
N PRO A 40 2.00 -9.91 8.34
CA PRO A 40 1.93 -11.29 7.86
C PRO A 40 1.50 -11.44 6.39
N LEU A 41 0.99 -10.38 5.76
CA LEU A 41 0.39 -10.45 4.42
C LEU A 41 1.42 -10.23 3.30
N GLY A 42 2.49 -9.50 3.55
CA GLY A 42 3.46 -9.12 2.51
C GLY A 42 2.81 -8.22 1.47
N PHE A 43 3.08 -8.51 0.19
CA PHE A 43 2.49 -7.78 -0.93
C PHE A 43 1.03 -8.18 -1.13
N PHE A 44 0.12 -7.22 -0.91
CA PHE A 44 -1.32 -7.46 -0.94
C PHE A 44 -1.99 -6.70 -2.09
N ASP A 45 -2.23 -7.40 -3.20
CA ASP A 45 -3.02 -6.90 -4.33
C ASP A 45 -3.99 -8.00 -4.84
N PRO A 46 -5.12 -8.24 -4.15
CA PRO A 46 -6.10 -9.24 -4.57
C PRO A 46 -6.91 -8.82 -5.81
N LEU A 47 -6.86 -7.54 -6.20
CA LEU A 47 -7.64 -6.97 -7.30
C LEU A 47 -6.79 -6.74 -8.56
N GLY A 48 -5.50 -7.06 -8.54
CA GLY A 48 -4.59 -6.87 -9.67
C GLY A 48 -4.43 -5.41 -10.08
N LEU A 49 -4.57 -4.47 -9.14
CA LEU A 49 -4.53 -3.04 -9.42
C LEU A 49 -3.19 -2.59 -10.02
N VAL A 50 -2.10 -3.31 -9.75
CA VAL A 50 -0.75 -2.98 -10.25
C VAL A 50 -0.11 -4.13 -11.04
N GLU A 51 -0.91 -5.09 -11.49
CA GLU A 51 -0.47 -6.26 -12.29
C GLU A 51 0.15 -5.82 -13.63
N ASP A 52 -0.35 -4.72 -14.20
CA ASP A 52 0.11 -4.13 -15.46
C ASP A 52 1.59 -3.68 -15.45
N GLY A 53 2.21 -3.59 -14.26
CA GLY A 53 3.59 -3.13 -14.10
C GLY A 53 3.80 -1.63 -14.35
N ASP A 54 2.73 -0.85 -14.45
CA ASP A 54 2.79 0.59 -14.67
C ASP A 54 3.27 1.33 -13.40
N GLN A 55 4.51 1.80 -13.45
CA GLN A 55 5.15 2.55 -12.37
C GLN A 55 4.43 3.87 -12.06
N GLU A 56 3.88 4.56 -13.06
CA GLU A 56 3.20 5.85 -12.84
C GLU A 56 1.91 5.64 -12.05
N LYS A 57 1.15 4.60 -12.41
CA LYS A 57 -0.04 4.18 -11.67
C LYS A 57 0.31 3.79 -10.24
N PHE A 58 1.38 3.01 -10.03
CA PHE A 58 1.84 2.61 -8.71
C PHE A 58 2.19 3.82 -7.83
N ASP A 59 2.98 4.77 -8.34
CA ASP A 59 3.37 5.95 -7.57
C ASP A 59 2.17 6.86 -7.25
N ARG A 60 1.21 6.99 -8.18
CA ARG A 60 -0.04 7.70 -7.92
C ARG A 60 -0.87 7.01 -6.83
N LEU A 61 -1.05 5.69 -6.90
CA LEU A 61 -1.79 4.92 -5.90
C LEU A 61 -1.15 5.04 -4.52
N ARG A 62 0.18 4.98 -4.44
CA ARG A 62 0.91 5.17 -3.18
C ARG A 62 0.75 6.58 -2.62
N PHE A 63 0.76 7.60 -3.48
CA PHE A 63 0.47 8.97 -3.03
C PHE A 63 -0.96 9.11 -2.49
N VAL A 64 -1.93 8.50 -3.16
CA VAL A 64 -3.33 8.46 -2.73
C VAL A 64 -3.46 7.75 -1.38
N GLU A 65 -2.81 6.61 -1.19
CA GLU A 65 -2.78 5.86 0.07
C GLU A 65 -2.23 6.72 1.21
N ILE A 66 -1.06 7.34 1.04
CA ILE A 66 -0.43 8.18 2.07
C ILE A 66 -1.32 9.39 2.40
N LYS A 67 -1.94 10.01 1.40
CA LYS A 67 -2.86 11.14 1.61
C LYS A 67 -4.05 10.73 2.48
N HIS A 68 -4.70 9.61 2.16
CA HIS A 68 -5.82 9.11 2.95
C HIS A 68 -5.37 8.68 4.34
N GLY A 69 -4.24 7.99 4.48
CA GLY A 69 -3.68 7.60 5.78
C GLY A 69 -3.46 8.79 6.71
N ARG A 70 -2.85 9.88 6.20
CA ARG A 70 -2.63 11.11 6.98
C ARG A 70 -3.93 11.78 7.42
N ILE A 71 -4.92 11.85 6.52
CA ILE A 71 -6.24 12.40 6.85
C ILE A 71 -6.90 11.55 7.94
N CYS A 72 -6.88 10.22 7.82
CA CYS A 72 -7.45 9.30 8.81
C CYS A 72 -6.75 9.39 10.17
N MET A 73 -5.41 9.54 10.23
CA MET A 73 -4.68 9.71 11.49
C MET A 73 -5.12 10.98 12.22
N LEU A 74 -5.22 12.11 11.50
CA LEU A 74 -5.69 13.38 12.08
C LEU A 74 -7.17 13.31 12.49
N ALA A 75 -8.01 12.69 11.66
CA ALA A 75 -9.44 12.54 11.96
C ALA A 75 -9.67 11.66 13.20
N PHE A 76 -8.93 10.56 13.33
CA PHE A 76 -9.03 9.66 14.48
C PHE A 76 -8.58 10.34 15.78
N LEU A 77 -7.42 10.99 15.78
CA LEU A 77 -6.93 11.74 16.93
C LEU A 77 -7.87 12.92 17.29
N GLY A 78 -8.38 13.61 16.28
CA GLY A 78 -9.36 14.69 16.44
C GLY A 78 -10.63 14.19 17.13
N GLN A 79 -11.21 13.09 16.66
CA GLN A 79 -12.38 12.48 17.28
C GLN A 79 -12.15 12.08 18.75
N ILE A 80 -10.98 11.53 19.08
CA ILE A 80 -10.66 11.18 20.47
C ILE A 80 -10.59 12.43 21.33
N THR A 81 -9.86 13.44 20.87
CA THR A 81 -9.62 14.69 21.62
C THR A 81 -10.93 15.44 21.88
N THR A 82 -11.77 15.62 20.86
CA THR A 82 -13.02 16.36 21.01
C THR A 82 -14.07 15.58 21.80
N ARG A 83 -14.09 14.24 21.71
CA ARG A 83 -14.95 13.41 22.59
C ARG A 83 -14.50 13.40 24.05
N ASN A 84 -13.22 13.65 24.30
CA ASN A 84 -12.69 13.82 25.65
C ASN A 84 -13.00 15.21 26.23
N GLY A 85 -13.76 16.05 25.53
CA GLY A 85 -14.15 17.40 25.98
C GLY A 85 -13.01 18.41 25.95
N VAL A 86 -11.94 18.14 25.19
CA VAL A 86 -10.82 19.08 25.05
C VAL A 86 -11.13 20.00 23.87
N HIS A 87 -11.64 21.19 24.20
CA HIS A 87 -11.94 22.26 23.25
C HIS A 87 -11.02 23.46 23.47
N LEU A 88 -10.85 24.28 22.44
CA LEU A 88 -10.15 25.56 22.57
C LEU A 88 -10.97 26.51 23.45
N PRO A 89 -10.34 27.31 24.32
CA PRO A 89 -11.06 28.29 25.10
C PRO A 89 -11.52 29.47 24.21
N GLY A 90 -12.73 29.97 24.45
CA GLY A 90 -13.29 31.14 23.79
C GLY A 90 -14.35 30.83 22.74
N ASP A 91 -14.66 31.85 21.94
CA ASP A 91 -15.69 31.79 20.90
C ASP A 91 -15.06 31.51 19.54
N ILE A 92 -15.73 30.68 18.73
CA ILE A 92 -15.33 30.37 17.35
C ILE A 92 -15.57 31.56 16.43
N ASP A 93 -16.55 32.41 16.78
CA ASP A 93 -16.99 33.54 15.98
C ASP A 93 -17.23 34.79 16.85
N TYR A 94 -17.53 35.91 16.19
CA TYR A 94 -17.84 37.18 16.87
C TYR A 94 -19.29 37.23 17.40
N SER A 95 -20.10 36.22 17.14
CA SER A 95 -21.50 36.12 17.60
C SER A 95 -21.62 35.53 19.01
N GLY A 96 -20.50 35.01 19.55
CA GLY A 96 -20.44 34.44 20.89
C GLY A 96 -20.69 32.93 20.94
N ASN A 97 -20.51 32.21 19.82
CA ASN A 97 -20.63 30.76 19.80
C ASN A 97 -19.33 30.13 20.32
N ALA A 98 -19.39 29.49 21.50
CA ALA A 98 -18.21 28.86 22.11
C ALA A 98 -17.75 27.61 21.33
N PHE A 99 -16.45 27.29 21.36
CA PHE A 99 -15.94 26.04 20.75
C PHE A 99 -16.55 24.76 21.35
N ASP A 100 -17.03 24.82 22.60
CA ASP A 100 -17.65 23.71 23.33
C ASP A 100 -19.16 23.57 23.03
N SER A 101 -19.80 24.57 22.42
CA SER A 101 -21.23 24.47 22.09
C SER A 101 -21.51 23.57 20.88
N PHE A 102 -20.48 23.22 20.10
CA PHE A 102 -20.65 22.39 18.90
C PHE A 102 -20.59 20.89 19.23
N PRO A 103 -21.50 20.08 18.68
CA PRO A 103 -21.58 18.66 18.96
C PRO A 103 -20.46 17.89 18.24
N ASN A 104 -20.20 16.66 18.70
CA ASN A 104 -19.16 15.80 18.18
C ASN A 104 -19.66 14.82 17.10
N GLY A 105 -18.76 14.40 16.21
CA GLY A 105 -19.00 13.29 15.27
C GLY A 105 -20.03 13.65 14.19
N TRP A 106 -20.96 12.75 13.90
CA TRP A 106 -21.98 12.99 12.87
C TRP A 106 -22.92 14.17 13.22
N ALA A 107 -23.18 14.40 14.51
CA ALA A 107 -23.98 15.53 14.96
C ALA A 107 -23.30 16.89 14.63
N ALA A 108 -21.97 16.92 14.47
CA ALA A 108 -21.26 18.11 14.02
C ALA A 108 -21.58 18.49 12.56
N ILE A 109 -22.04 17.52 11.75
CA ILE A 109 -22.27 17.67 10.31
C ILE A 109 -23.76 17.86 10.02
N SER A 110 -24.65 17.20 10.78
CA SER A 110 -26.09 17.23 10.51
C SER A 110 -26.96 17.24 11.78
N GLY A 111 -26.46 17.85 12.86
CA GLY A 111 -27.18 18.05 14.11
C GLY A 111 -27.85 19.43 14.21
N PRO A 112 -28.63 19.66 15.29
CA PRO A 112 -29.30 20.95 15.54
C PRO A 112 -28.32 22.12 15.67
N ASP A 113 -27.13 21.84 16.24
CA ASP A 113 -26.05 22.79 16.47
C ASP A 113 -24.83 22.46 15.58
N ALA A 114 -25.06 21.88 14.39
CA ALA A 114 -24.00 21.63 13.42
C ALA A 114 -23.42 22.93 12.87
N ILE A 115 -22.15 22.85 12.42
CA ILE A 115 -21.48 23.94 11.72
C ILE A 115 -21.95 24.06 10.26
#